data_AF-A0A0S8A6A8-F1
#
_entry.id   AF-A0A0S8A6A8-F1
#
_cell.length_a   1.000
_cell.length_b   1.000
_cell.length_c   1.000
_cell.angle_alpha   90.00
_cell.angle_beta   90.00
_cell.angle_gamma   90.00
#
_symmetry.space_group_name_H-M   'P 1'
#
loop_
_entity.id
_entity.type
_entity.pdbx_description
1 polymer ?
#
loop_
_entity_poly.entity_id
_entity_poly.type
_entity_poly.pdbx_seq_one_letter_code
_entity_poly.pdbx_strand_id
1 'polypeptide(L)'
;MAWGGAKLTDLETWLSPRLGQVPESLCARILEAVVGAGKHATDDANGVTIPAALRSLADMLLEEARVGPPTHDTAITLLAADALVTYACEAAAELGPETLAGL
;
A
#
# COMPACT_ATOMS: atom_id res chain seq x y z
N MET A 1 5.59 19.13 1.15
CA MET A 1 5.27 18.60 2.50
C MET A 1 6.35 17.61 2.87
N ALA A 2 6.98 17.77 4.04
CA ALA A 2 8.01 16.85 4.50
C ALA A 2 7.34 15.69 5.25
N TRP A 3 7.32 14.50 4.66
CA TRP A 3 6.75 13.29 5.24
C TRP A 3 7.75 12.65 6.22
N GLY A 4 7.95 13.29 7.38
CA GLY A 4 8.73 12.73 8.48
C GLY A 4 7.84 11.87 9.37
N GLY A 5 7.85 10.56 9.17
CA GLY A 5 7.08 9.56 9.93
C GLY A 5 5.60 9.55 9.55
N ALA A 6 5.22 8.71 8.59
CA ALA A 6 3.84 8.64 8.13
C ALA A 6 2.99 7.84 9.13
N LYS A 7 1.94 8.45 9.66
CA LYS A 7 0.92 7.73 10.44
C LYS A 7 -0.04 7.03 9.47
N LEU A 8 -0.71 5.97 9.93
CA LEU A 8 -1.75 5.28 9.16
C LEU A 8 -2.82 6.25 8.62
N THR A 9 -3.19 7.25 9.41
CA THR A 9 -4.12 8.32 9.02
C THR A 9 -3.63 9.14 7.82
N ASP A 10 -2.32 9.29 7.68
CA ASP A 10 -1.72 10.03 6.57
C ASP A 10 -1.76 9.19 5.28
N LEU A 11 -1.57 7.88 5.41
CA LEU A 11 -1.70 6.91 4.32
C LEU A 11 -3.14 6.81 3.81
N GLU A 12 -4.12 6.70 4.71
CA GLU A 12 -5.55 6.68 4.36
C GLU A 12 -5.97 7.98 3.65
N THR A 13 -5.53 9.12 4.17
CA THR A 13 -5.81 10.44 3.57
C THR A 13 -5.20 10.54 2.17
N TRP A 14 -4.00 10.00 1.95
CA TRP A 14 -3.33 10.02 0.67
C TRP A 14 -3.96 9.06 -0.36
N LEU A 15 -4.46 7.90 0.09
CA LEU A 15 -5.11 6.89 -0.78
C LEU A 15 -6.54 7.27 -1.16
N SER A 16 -7.29 7.91 -0.27
CA SER A 16 -8.71 8.25 -0.49
C SER A 16 -9.03 8.89 -1.86
N PRO A 17 -8.32 9.94 -2.32
CA PRO A 17 -8.58 10.53 -3.64
C PRO A 17 -8.21 9.60 -4.81
N ARG A 18 -7.31 8.64 -4.62
CA ARG A 18 -6.82 7.72 -5.66
C ARG A 18 -7.73 6.52 -5.88
N LEU A 19 -8.48 6.14 -4.86
CA LEU A 19 -9.39 4.99 -4.91
C LEU A 19 -10.77 5.34 -5.49
N GLY A 20 -11.08 6.62 -5.74
CA GLY A 20 -12.41 7.08 -6.15
C GLY A 20 -12.92 6.55 -7.50
N GLN A 21 -12.06 5.97 -8.34
CA GLN A 21 -12.42 5.38 -9.65
C GLN A 21 -12.12 3.88 -9.74
N VAL A 22 -11.71 3.26 -8.63
CA VAL A 22 -11.32 1.86 -8.57
C VAL A 22 -12.56 0.98 -8.36
N PRO A 23 -12.68 -0.19 -9.01
CA PRO A 23 -13.75 -1.14 -8.73
C PRO A 23 -13.87 -1.46 -7.23
N GLU A 24 -15.09 -1.59 -6.73
CA GLU A 24 -15.38 -1.72 -5.29
C GLU A 24 -14.62 -2.87 -4.63
N SER A 25 -14.54 -4.04 -5.27
CA SER A 25 -13.83 -5.21 -4.75
C SER A 25 -12.33 -4.97 -4.60
N LEU A 26 -11.72 -4.25 -5.54
CA LEU A 26 -10.30 -3.90 -5.48
C LEU A 26 -10.04 -2.82 -4.42
N CYS A 27 -10.91 -1.81 -4.35
CA CYS A 27 -10.86 -0.79 -3.31
C CYS A 27 -10.96 -1.41 -1.91
N ALA A 28 -11.93 -2.29 -1.69
CA ALA A 28 -12.13 -3.00 -0.43
C ALA A 28 -10.87 -3.81 -0.04
N ARG A 29 -10.28 -4.54 -1.00
CA ARG A 29 -9.09 -5.35 -0.75
C ARG A 29 -7.87 -4.52 -0.34
N ILE A 30 -7.66 -3.38 -1.00
CA ILE A 30 -6.58 -2.44 -0.67
C ILE A 30 -6.78 -1.84 0.72
N LEU A 31 -8.00 -1.39 1.03
CA LEU A 31 -8.32 -0.80 2.34
C LEU A 31 -8.21 -1.83 3.47
N GLU A 32 -8.63 -3.07 3.25
CA GLU A 32 -8.44 -4.16 4.22
C GLU A 32 -6.96 -4.37 4.55
N ALA A 33 -6.09 -4.39 3.54
CA ALA A 33 -4.65 -4.54 3.73
C ALA A 33 -4.07 -3.37 4.56
N VAL A 34 -4.46 -2.13 4.22
CA VAL A 34 -4.03 -0.91 4.93
C VAL A 34 -4.47 -0.93 6.39
N VAL A 35 -5.75 -1.21 6.65
CA VAL A 35 -6.29 -1.31 8.03
C VAL A 35 -5.65 -2.47 8.80
N GLY A 36 -5.38 -3.59 8.13
CA GLY A 36 -4.67 -4.74 8.70
C GLY A 36 -3.26 -4.38 9.16
N ALA A 37 -2.48 -3.69 8.32
CA ALA A 37 -1.14 -3.22 8.70
C ALA A 37 -1.19 -2.17 9.82
N GLY A 38 -2.19 -1.29 9.84
CA GLY A 38 -2.41 -0.33 10.91
C GLY A 38 -2.55 -0.95 12.30
N LYS A 39 -3.12 -2.16 12.38
CA LYS A 39 -3.23 -2.94 13.63
C LYS A 39 -1.91 -3.60 14.06
N HIS A 40 -0.93 -3.69 13.17
CA HIS A 40 0.38 -4.31 13.44
C HIS A 40 1.49 -3.27 13.57
N ALA A 41 1.28 -2.04 13.06
CA ALA A 41 2.25 -0.95 13.07
C ALA A 41 2.25 -0.11 14.35
N THR A 42 1.49 -0.46 15.39
CA THR A 42 1.43 0.31 16.64
C THR A 42 2.70 0.25 17.50
N ASP A 43 3.68 -0.59 17.14
CA ASP A 43 4.85 -0.87 17.99
C ASP A 43 6.21 -0.39 17.46
N ASP A 44 6.32 0.12 16.23
CA ASP A 44 7.62 0.56 15.70
C ASP A 44 7.78 2.09 15.69
N ALA A 45 8.56 2.59 16.66
CA ALA A 45 8.97 3.99 16.79
C ALA A 45 9.95 4.48 15.70
N ASN A 46 10.27 3.63 14.72
CA ASN A 46 11.12 3.98 13.58
C ASN A 46 10.23 4.38 12.40
N GLY A 47 10.24 5.68 12.07
CA GLY A 47 9.35 6.31 11.09
C GLY A 47 9.35 5.64 9.72
N VAL A 48 8.41 4.70 9.53
CA VAL A 48 8.08 4.12 8.24
C VAL A 48 7.52 5.24 7.35
N THR A 49 8.03 5.34 6.13
CA THR A 49 7.56 6.29 5.12
C THR A 49 6.38 5.70 4.35
N ILE A 50 5.51 6.54 3.78
CA ILE A 50 4.39 6.06 2.94
C ILE A 50 4.83 5.10 1.83
N PRO A 51 5.88 5.40 1.03
CA PRO A 51 6.31 4.49 -0.03
C PRO A 51 6.71 3.11 0.50
N ALA A 52 7.46 3.07 1.61
CA ALA A 52 7.89 1.82 2.22
C ALA A 52 6.71 1.01 2.78
N ALA A 53 5.73 1.68 3.41
CA ALA A 53 4.51 1.05 3.90
C ALA A 53 3.69 0.42 2.76
N LEU A 54 3.48 1.18 1.67
CA LEU A 54 2.76 0.71 0.49
C LEU A 54 3.47 -0.48 -0.18
N ARG A 55 4.81 -0.41 -0.29
CA ARG A 55 5.60 -1.52 -0.84
C ARG A 55 5.50 -2.78 0.03
N SER A 56 5.63 -2.64 1.35
CA SER A 56 5.50 -3.77 2.27
C SER A 56 4.11 -4.43 2.20
N LEU A 57 3.04 -3.63 2.06
CA LEU A 57 1.70 -4.15 1.83
C LEU A 57 1.58 -4.89 0.49
N ALA A 58 2.18 -4.35 -0.58
CA ALA A 58 2.19 -5.02 -1.87
C ALA A 58 2.88 -6.39 -1.80
N ASP A 59 4.03 -6.48 -1.14
CA ASP A 59 4.78 -7.73 -0.97
C ASP A 59 3.97 -8.76 -0.16
N MET A 60 3.24 -8.32 0.88
CA MET A 60 2.33 -9.18 1.65
C MET A 60 1.20 -9.75 0.77
N LEU A 61 0.54 -8.91 -0.03
CA LEU A 61 -0.55 -9.34 -0.91
C LEU A 61 -0.04 -10.23 -2.04
N LEU A 62 1.15 -9.96 -2.56
CA LEU A 62 1.78 -10.81 -3.56
C LEU A 62 2.06 -12.21 -3.01
N GLU A 63 2.56 -12.31 -1.78
CA GLU A 63 2.80 -13.59 -1.13
C GLU A 63 1.49 -14.35 -0.87
N GLU A 64 0.43 -13.65 -0.43
CA GLU A 64 -0.91 -14.24 -0.28
C GLU A 64 -1.43 -14.78 -1.61
N ALA A 65 -1.33 -14.00 -2.69
CA ALA A 65 -1.77 -14.43 -4.01
C ALA A 65 -0.93 -15.60 -4.54
N ARG A 66 0.36 -15.65 -4.20
CA ARG A 66 1.29 -16.72 -4.62
C ARG A 66 0.94 -18.08 -4.02
N VAL A 67 0.48 -18.11 -2.76
CA VAL A 67 0.12 -19.35 -2.06
C VAL A 67 -1.36 -19.70 -2.18
N GLY A 68 -2.19 -18.76 -2.64
CA GLY A 68 -3.62 -18.93 -2.82
C GLY A 68 -4.02 -19.82 -4.01
N PRO A 69 -5.25 -20.37 -4.01
CA PRO A 69 -5.79 -21.09 -5.16
C PRO A 69 -6.04 -20.13 -6.34
N PRO A 70 -6.07 -20.59 -7.60
CA PRO A 70 -6.29 -19.74 -8.77
C PRO A 70 -7.78 -19.37 -8.93
N THR A 71 -8.27 -18.53 -8.03
CA THR A 71 -9.66 -18.04 -8.01
C THR A 71 -9.73 -16.58 -8.42
N HIS A 72 -10.94 -16.10 -8.66
CA HIS A 72 -11.20 -14.68 -8.89
C HIS A 72 -10.68 -13.80 -7.74
N ASP A 73 -10.87 -14.22 -6.49
CA ASP A 73 -10.42 -13.46 -5.31
C ASP A 73 -8.90 -13.34 -5.26
N THR A 74 -8.17 -14.42 -5.58
CA THR A 74 -6.70 -14.39 -5.73
C THR A 74 -6.26 -13.42 -6.83
N ALA A 75 -7.00 -13.35 -7.94
CA ALA A 75 -6.73 -12.36 -8.99
C ALA A 75 -6.95 -10.92 -8.50
N ILE A 76 -7.99 -10.68 -7.68
CA ILE A 76 -8.20 -9.36 -7.04
C ILE A 76 -7.07 -9.04 -6.05
N THR A 77 -6.60 -10.01 -5.25
CA THR A 77 -5.44 -9.82 -4.36
C THR A 77 -4.18 -9.46 -5.14
N LEU A 78 -3.93 -10.13 -6.28
CA LEU A 78 -2.79 -9.79 -7.14
C LEU A 78 -2.90 -8.38 -7.74
N LEU A 79 -4.09 -7.98 -8.20
CA LEU A 79 -4.33 -6.62 -8.69
C LEU A 79 -4.17 -5.57 -7.57
N ALA A 80 -4.55 -5.90 -6.34
CA ALA A 80 -4.34 -5.04 -5.19
C ALA A 80 -2.83 -4.87 -4.90
N ALA A 81 -2.05 -5.94 -5.00
CA ALA A 81 -0.59 -5.87 -4.87
C ALA A 81 0.02 -4.94 -5.94
N ASP A 82 -0.35 -5.11 -7.21
CA ASP A 82 0.13 -4.28 -8.31
C ASP A 82 -0.22 -2.78 -8.14
N ALA A 83 -1.46 -2.49 -7.74
CA ALA A 83 -1.89 -1.13 -7.44
C ALA A 83 -1.08 -0.51 -6.29
N LEU A 84 -0.79 -1.28 -5.23
CA LEU A 84 0.02 -0.82 -4.10
C LEU A 84 1.49 -0.55 -4.50
N VAL A 85 2.08 -1.34 -5.41
CA VAL A 85 3.40 -1.02 -6.00
C VAL A 85 3.34 0.30 -6.76
N THR A 86 2.31 0.48 -7.59
CA THR A 86 2.11 1.73 -8.35
C THR A 86 2.02 2.94 -7.41
N TYR A 87 1.22 2.83 -6.36
CA TYR A 87 1.08 3.87 -5.35
C TYR A 87 2.36 4.12 -4.56
N ALA A 88 3.14 3.08 -4.26
CA ALA A 88 4.45 3.24 -3.62
C ALA A 88 5.40 4.06 -4.51
N CYS A 89 5.42 3.78 -5.81
CA CYS A 89 6.19 4.55 -6.79
C CYS A 89 5.73 6.00 -6.89
N GLU A 90 4.42 6.26 -6.94
CA GLU A 90 3.87 7.62 -6.94
C GLU A 90 4.29 8.40 -5.69
N ALA A 91 4.12 7.81 -4.51
CA ALA A 91 4.50 8.43 -3.25
C ALA A 91 6.01 8.68 -3.17
N ALA A 92 6.84 7.77 -3.69
CA ALA A 92 8.28 7.95 -3.74
C ALA A 92 8.68 9.08 -4.70
N ALA A 93 8.03 9.15 -5.86
CA ALA A 93 8.25 10.22 -6.85
C ALA A 93 7.85 11.61 -6.31
N GLU A 94 6.78 11.70 -5.49
CA GLU A 94 6.38 12.93 -4.81
C GLU A 94 7.43 13.42 -3.79
N LEU A 95 8.24 12.52 -3.23
CA LEU A 95 9.31 12.86 -2.27
C LEU A 95 10.61 13.26 -2.98
N GLY A 96 10.92 12.64 -4.12
CA GLY A 96 12.08 12.97 -4.94
C GLY A 96 12.62 11.76 -5.72
N PRO A 97 13.40 12.00 -6.79
CA PRO A 97 13.93 10.94 -7.65
C PRO A 97 14.83 9.95 -6.91
N GLU A 98 15.58 10.40 -5.90
CA GLU A 98 16.40 9.56 -5.04
C GLU A 98 15.56 8.58 -4.20
N THR A 99 14.37 8.98 -3.77
CA THR A 99 13.47 8.13 -2.99
C THR A 99 12.86 7.05 -3.90
N LEU A 100 12.49 7.42 -5.13
CA LEU A 100 11.99 6.46 -6.12
C LEU A 100 13.05 5.42 -6.51
N ALA A 101 14.32 5.83 -6.64
CA ALA A 101 15.42 4.93 -6.97
C ALA A 101 15.75 3.93 -5.85
N GLY A 102 15.33 4.23 -4.61
CA GLY A 102 15.56 3.39 -3.42
C GLY A 102 14.39 2.50 -3.02
N LEU A 103 13.28 2.53 -3.77
CA LEU A 103 12.09 1.70 -3.56
C LEU A 103 12.29 0.28 -4.13
#